data_AF-A0A976LNR8-F1
#
_entry.id   AF-A0A976LNR8-F1
#
_cell.length_a   1.000
_cell.length_b   1.000
_cell.length_c   1.000
_cell.angle_alpha   90.00
_cell.angle_beta   90.00
_cell.angle_gamma   90.00
#
_symmetry.space_group_name_H-M   'P 1'
#
loop_
_entity.id
_entity.type
_entity.pdbx_description
1 polymer ?
#
loop_
_entity_poly.entity_id
_entity_poly.type
_entity_poly.pdbx_seq_one_letter_code
_entity_poly.pdbx_strand_id
1 'polypeptide(L)'
;MEYGLTSFFQHIVESTQLFFSTTSKSDLIWLCVGLLGQVLFMMRFIVQWLHSERHQKSIIPISFWYFSLVGGLTVLFYGIHKLEPVIILGQLPGTFVYARNLVLIKRHEKTQRALQKDVL
;
A
#
# COMPACT_ATOMS: atom_id res chain seq x y z
N MET A 1 -22.22 -4.90 -23.41
CA MET A 1 -21.44 -4.39 -22.27
C MET A 1 -20.12 -5.16 -22.10
N GLU A 2 -19.37 -5.41 -23.19
CA GLU A 2 -18.18 -6.29 -23.16
C GLU A 2 -16.85 -5.59 -23.49
N TYR A 3 -16.85 -4.27 -23.73
CA TYR A 3 -15.65 -3.53 -24.17
C TYR A 3 -14.99 -2.70 -23.07
N GLY A 4 -15.48 -2.72 -21.83
CA GLY A 4 -15.00 -1.82 -20.77
C GLY A 4 -13.63 -2.20 -20.19
N LEU A 5 -13.46 -3.46 -19.80
CA LEU A 5 -12.22 -3.95 -19.16
C LEU A 5 -11.08 -4.12 -20.16
N THR A 6 -11.37 -4.70 -21.32
CA THR A 6 -10.37 -4.95 -22.38
C THR A 6 -9.81 -3.66 -22.97
N SER A 7 -10.65 -2.67 -23.26
CA SER A 7 -10.18 -1.35 -23.73
C SER A 7 -9.39 -0.59 -22.66
N PHE A 8 -9.82 -0.67 -21.41
CA PHE A 8 -9.11 -0.07 -20.28
C PHE A 8 -7.70 -0.66 -20.10
N PHE A 9 -7.58 -1.99 -20.13
CA PHE A 9 -6.27 -2.64 -20.07
C PHE A 9 -5.39 -2.30 -21.28
N GLN A 10 -5.96 -2.23 -22.49
CA GLN A 10 -5.21 -1.78 -23.67
C GLN A 10 -4.70 -0.35 -23.51
N HIS A 11 -5.54 0.57 -23.03
CA HIS A 11 -5.13 1.96 -22.77
C HIS A 11 -3.99 2.05 -21.76
N ILE A 12 -4.02 1.24 -20.69
CA ILE A 12 -2.93 1.19 -19.71
C ILE A 12 -1.63 0.70 -20.36
N VAL A 13 -1.71 -0.37 -21.18
CA VAL A 13 -0.53 -0.94 -21.84
C VAL A 13 0.07 0.07 -22.82
N GLU A 14 -0.76 0.72 -23.63
CA GLU A 14 -0.33 1.73 -24.60
C GLU A 14 0.27 2.96 -23.90
N SER A 15 -0.38 3.45 -22.84
CA SER A 15 0.14 4.57 -22.03
C SER A 15 1.49 4.23 -21.40
N THR A 16 1.67 2.99 -20.94
CA THR A 16 2.94 2.52 -20.38
C THR A 16 4.03 2.47 -21.44
N GLN A 17 3.72 1.93 -22.62
CA GLN A 17 4.67 1.85 -23.73
C GLN A 17 5.06 3.24 -24.26
N LEU A 18 4.09 4.15 -24.36
CA LEU A 18 4.31 5.54 -24.76
C LEU A 18 5.18 6.30 -23.75
N PHE A 19 4.94 6.10 -22.47
CA PHE A 19 5.76 6.68 -21.41
C PHE A 19 7.22 6.23 -21.55
N PHE A 20 7.47 4.91 -21.65
CA PHE A 20 8.82 4.38 -21.79
C PHE A 20 9.52 4.78 -23.09
N SER A 21 8.79 4.94 -24.20
CA SER A 21 9.39 5.34 -25.48
C SER A 21 9.72 6.83 -25.55
N THR A 22 9.04 7.66 -24.75
CA THR A 22 9.23 9.13 -24.73
C THR A 22 10.19 9.59 -23.61
N THR A 23 10.50 8.71 -22.65
CA THR A 23 11.30 9.03 -21.45
C THR A 23 12.79 9.12 -21.78
N SER A 24 13.41 10.27 -21.43
CA SER A 24 14.84 10.49 -21.58
C SER A 24 15.67 9.67 -20.57
N LYS A 25 16.96 9.45 -20.86
CA LYS A 25 17.89 8.78 -19.92
C LYS A 25 17.95 9.48 -18.56
N SER A 26 17.81 10.81 -18.51
CA SER A 26 17.73 11.59 -17.27
C SER A 26 16.53 11.18 -16.42
N ASP A 27 15.39 10.98 -17.07
CA ASP A 27 14.11 10.74 -16.42
C ASP A 27 14.04 9.29 -15.92
N LEU A 28 14.71 8.36 -16.60
CA LEU A 28 14.92 6.99 -16.10
C LEU A 28 15.75 6.95 -14.81
N ILE A 29 16.74 7.84 -14.64
CA ILE A 29 17.52 7.94 -13.41
C ILE A 29 16.61 8.41 -12.26
N TRP A 30 15.81 9.45 -12.50
CA TRP A 30 14.85 9.93 -11.50
C TRP A 30 13.75 8.91 -11.18
N LEU A 31 13.31 8.11 -12.17
CA LEU A 31 12.42 6.99 -11.97
C LEU A 31 13.03 5.95 -11.01
N CYS A 32 14.29 5.56 -11.23
CA CYS A 32 15.01 4.64 -10.35
C CYS A 32 15.17 5.19 -8.93
N VAL A 33 15.49 6.48 -8.79
CA VAL A 33 15.57 7.16 -7.48
C VAL A 33 14.21 7.14 -6.79
N GLY A 34 13.12 7.42 -7.52
CA GLY A 34 11.76 7.34 -7.02
C GLY A 34 11.40 5.93 -6.54
N LEU A 35 11.72 4.90 -7.34
CA LEU A 35 11.50 3.49 -6.99
C LEU A 35 12.30 3.07 -5.76
N LEU A 36 13.57 3.47 -5.65
CA LEU A 36 14.38 3.24 -4.44
C LEU A 36 13.76 3.91 -3.21
N GLY A 37 13.29 5.15 -3.37
CA GLY A 37 12.56 5.87 -2.32
C GLY A 37 11.32 5.10 -1.87
N GLN A 38 10.54 4.54 -2.81
CA GLN A 38 9.37 3.72 -2.51
C GLN A 38 9.73 2.43 -1.76
N VAL A 39 10.81 1.73 -2.17
CA VAL A 39 11.30 0.54 -1.46
C VAL A 39 11.69 0.86 -0.03
N LEU A 40 12.43 1.96 0.19
CA LEU A 40 12.81 2.40 1.53
C LEU A 40 11.59 2.81 2.37
N PHE A 41 10.59 3.44 1.76
CA PHE A 41 9.33 3.79 2.42
C PHE A 41 8.56 2.53 2.83
N MET A 42 8.50 1.53 1.96
CA MET A 42 7.88 0.22 2.21
C MET A 42 8.59 -0.56 3.33
N MET A 43 9.92 -0.46 3.38
CA MET A 43 10.74 -1.16 4.39
C MET A 43 10.31 -0.82 5.82
N ARG A 44 9.79 0.40 6.07
CA ARG A 44 9.28 0.80 7.39
C ARG A 44 8.13 -0.10 7.87
N PHE A 45 7.30 -0.57 6.94
CA PHE A 45 6.20 -1.48 7.26
C PHE A 45 6.68 -2.92 7.41
N ILE A 46 7.67 -3.36 6.63
CA ILE A 46 8.30 -4.68 6.80
C ILE A 46 8.95 -4.79 8.18
N VAL A 47 9.75 -3.79 8.56
CA VAL A 47 10.43 -3.77 9.87
C VAL A 47 9.41 -3.76 11.00
N GLN A 48 8.32 -3.00 10.86
CA GLN A 48 7.22 -3.01 11.82
C GLN A 48 6.51 -4.36 11.91
N TRP A 49 6.24 -5.01 10.79
CA TRP A 49 5.66 -6.36 10.79
C TRP A 49 6.61 -7.33 11.49
N LEU A 50 7.87 -7.38 11.11
CA LEU A 50 8.86 -8.29 11.70
C LEU A 50 8.97 -8.08 13.22
N HIS A 51 8.92 -6.82 13.68
CA HIS A 51 8.92 -6.47 15.10
C HIS A 51 7.61 -6.90 15.79
N SER A 52 6.45 -6.67 15.18
CA SER A 52 5.14 -7.07 15.72
C SER A 52 5.01 -8.59 15.81
N GLU A 53 5.52 -9.34 14.84
CA GLU A 53 5.51 -10.81 14.82
C GLU A 53 6.40 -11.35 15.95
N ARG A 54 7.57 -10.74 16.15
CA ARG A 54 8.52 -11.13 17.20
C ARG A 54 8.03 -10.86 18.62
N HIS A 55 7.18 -9.84 18.81
CA HIS A 55 6.70 -9.43 20.14
C HIS A 55 5.22 -9.72 20.42
N GLN A 56 4.46 -10.25 19.44
CA GLN A 56 3.01 -10.52 19.51
C GLN A 56 2.17 -9.39 20.13
N LYS A 57 2.65 -8.14 20.06
CA LYS A 57 1.98 -6.97 20.60
C LYS A 57 2.01 -5.87 19.55
N SER A 58 0.82 -5.42 19.13
CA SER A 58 0.67 -4.25 18.27
C SER A 58 0.72 -3.00 19.16
N ILE A 59 1.93 -2.49 19.40
CA ILE A 59 2.16 -1.30 20.26
C ILE A 59 1.75 0.00 19.53
N ILE A 60 1.47 -0.07 18.21
CA ILE A 60 1.08 1.10 17.42
C ILE A 60 -0.41 1.42 17.60
N PRO A 61 -0.77 2.69 17.84
CA PRO A 61 -2.16 3.10 18.03
C PRO A 61 -2.99 2.83 16.77
N ILE A 62 -4.22 2.34 16.95
CA ILE A 62 -5.17 2.02 15.86
C ILE A 62 -5.39 3.21 14.92
N SER A 63 -5.37 4.44 15.46
CA SER A 63 -5.49 5.68 14.69
C SER A 63 -4.39 5.83 13.63
N PHE A 64 -3.16 5.41 13.91
CA PHE A 64 -2.07 5.42 12.92
C PHE A 64 -2.44 4.59 11.69
N TRP A 65 -2.98 3.38 11.88
CA TRP A 65 -3.37 2.49 10.78
C TRP A 65 -4.50 3.08 9.92
N TYR A 66 -5.48 3.75 10.54
CA TYR A 66 -6.54 4.43 9.79
C TYR A 66 -6.00 5.63 9.00
N PHE A 67 -5.17 6.48 9.61
CA PHE A 67 -4.56 7.62 8.92
C PHE A 67 -3.63 7.16 7.78
N SER A 68 -2.88 6.08 7.98
CA SER A 68 -2.02 5.51 6.93
C SER A 68 -2.83 4.90 5.79
N LEU A 69 -3.95 4.24 6.07
CA LEU A 69 -4.85 3.71 5.05
C LEU A 69 -5.52 4.82 4.24
N VAL A 70 -6.11 5.82 4.91
CA VAL A 70 -6.80 6.94 4.26
C VAL A 70 -5.81 7.81 3.49
N GLY A 71 -4.68 8.16 4.11
CA GLY A 71 -3.62 8.91 3.44
C GLY A 71 -3.03 8.14 2.26
N GLY A 72 -2.81 6.84 2.41
CA GLY A 72 -2.32 6.00 1.34
C GLY A 72 -3.29 5.88 0.17
N LEU A 73 -4.59 5.69 0.43
CA LEU A 73 -5.60 5.69 -0.61
C LEU A 73 -5.70 7.04 -1.31
N THR A 74 -5.61 8.14 -0.57
CA THR A 74 -5.62 9.51 -1.14
C THR A 74 -4.45 9.71 -2.10
N VAL A 75 -3.24 9.30 -1.70
CA VAL A 75 -2.03 9.37 -2.54
C VAL A 75 -2.13 8.43 -3.74
N LEU A 76 -2.71 7.24 -3.56
CA LEU A 76 -2.95 6.30 -4.66
C LEU A 76 -3.92 6.88 -5.69
N PHE A 77 -5.04 7.47 -5.27
CA PHE A 77 -5.98 8.13 -6.18
C PHE A 77 -5.35 9.32 -6.89
N TYR A 78 -4.53 10.11 -6.19
CA TYR A 78 -3.77 11.20 -6.79
C TYR A 78 -2.77 10.69 -7.84
N GLY A 79 -2.03 9.62 -7.53
CA GLY A 79 -1.09 8.98 -8.45
C GLY A 79 -1.78 8.42 -9.70
N ILE A 80 -2.95 7.81 -9.55
CA ILE A 80 -3.79 7.35 -10.67
C ILE A 80 -4.25 8.54 -11.52
N HIS A 81 -4.72 9.62 -10.89
CA HIS A 81 -5.17 10.81 -11.60
C HIS A 81 -4.05 11.49 -12.40
N LYS A 82 -2.82 11.47 -11.87
CA LYS A 82 -1.62 12.02 -12.54
C LYS A 82 -0.89 11.02 -13.43
N LEU A 83 -1.34 9.76 -13.50
CA LEU A 83 -0.68 8.66 -14.21
C LEU A 83 0.80 8.48 -13.80
N GLU A 84 1.13 8.72 -12.53
CA GLU A 84 2.50 8.66 -11.98
C GLU A 84 2.84 7.23 -11.49
N PRO A 85 3.63 6.44 -12.24
CA PRO A 85 3.79 5.01 -11.99
C PRO A 85 4.49 4.72 -10.65
N VAL A 86 5.44 5.57 -10.27
CA VAL A 86 6.21 5.43 -9.02
C VAL A 86 5.29 5.55 -7.80
N ILE A 87 4.33 6.47 -7.85
CA ILE A 87 3.38 6.69 -6.75
C ILE A 87 2.43 5.49 -6.65
N ILE A 88 1.87 5.05 -7.79
CA ILE A 88 0.94 3.93 -7.83
C ILE A 88 1.60 2.64 -7.30
N LEU A 89 2.79 2.31 -7.81
CA LEU A 89 3.52 1.10 -7.42
C LEU A 89 3.94 1.10 -5.95
N GLY A 90 4.32 2.26 -5.41
CA GLY A 90 4.71 2.36 -4.00
C GLY A 90 3.55 2.29 -3.01
N GLN A 91 2.36 2.74 -3.41
CA GLN A 91 1.23 2.90 -2.49
C GLN A 91 0.36 1.64 -2.36
N LEU A 92 0.36 0.76 -3.38
CA LEU A 92 -0.38 -0.51 -3.37
C LEU A 92 0.04 -1.47 -2.24
N PRO A 93 1.33 -1.76 -1.99
CA PRO A 93 1.76 -2.63 -0.90
C PRO A 93 1.41 -2.08 0.47
N GLY A 94 1.59 -0.76 0.68
CA GLY A 94 1.26 -0.10 1.94
C GLY A 94 -0.21 -0.27 2.32
N THR A 95 -1.10 -0.07 1.35
CA THR A 95 -2.55 -0.24 1.53
C THR A 95 -2.92 -1.66 1.96
N PHE A 96 -2.28 -2.68 1.37
CA PHE A 96 -2.51 -4.07 1.74
C PHE A 96 -2.06 -4.39 3.18
N VAL A 97 -0.86 -3.92 3.57
CA VAL A 97 -0.33 -4.14 4.93
C VAL A 97 -1.23 -3.50 5.98
N TYR A 98 -1.73 -2.28 5.74
CA TYR A 98 -2.67 -1.62 6.64
C TYR A 98 -3.96 -2.41 6.83
N ALA A 99 -4.54 -2.93 5.74
CA ALA A 99 -5.75 -3.74 5.79
C ALA A 99 -5.54 -5.03 6.60
N ARG A 100 -4.43 -5.74 6.35
CA ARG A 100 -4.07 -6.96 7.10
C ARG A 100 -3.95 -6.70 8.60
N ASN A 101 -3.26 -5.62 8.97
CA ASN A 101 -3.05 -5.30 10.38
C ASN A 101 -4.35 -4.91 11.10
N LEU A 102 -5.27 -4.22 10.42
CA LEU A 102 -6.59 -3.90 10.98
C LEU A 102 -7.42 -5.16 11.26
N VAL A 103 -7.34 -6.17 10.37
CA VAL A 103 -8.02 -7.47 10.55
C VAL A 103 -7.44 -8.25 11.74
N LEU A 104 -6.12 -8.24 11.89
CA LEU A 104 -5.42 -8.88 13.01
C LEU A 104 -5.82 -8.29 14.37
N ILE A 105 -5.88 -6.96 14.46
CA ILE A 105 -6.30 -6.25 15.69
C ILE A 105 -7.72 -6.64 16.07
N LYS A 106 -8.68 -6.60 15.12
CA LYS A 106 -10.07 -7.01 15.37
C LYS A 106 -10.20 -8.45 15.86
N ARG A 107 -9.36 -9.37 15.36
CA ARG A 107 -9.35 -10.77 15.82
C ARG A 107 -8.86 -10.88 17.26
N HIS A 108 -7.77 -10.19 17.62
CA HIS A 108 -7.26 -10.19 18.99
C HIS A 108 -8.25 -9.61 20.00
N GLU A 109 -8.94 -8.51 19.68
CA GLU A 109 -9.98 -7.94 20.55
C GLU A 109 -11.14 -8.91 20.80
N LYS A 110 -11.55 -9.65 19.77
CA LYS A 110 -12.65 -10.63 19.88
C LYS A 110 -12.28 -11.80 20.78
N THR A 111 -11.05 -12.30 20.67
CA THR A 111 -10.52 -13.38 21.52
C THR A 111 -10.37 -12.94 22.98
N GLN A 112 -9.84 -11.74 23.22
CA GLN A 112 -9.69 -11.19 24.59
C GLN A 112 -11.05 -10.99 25.27
N ARG A 113 -12.06 -10.47 24.54
CA ARG A 113 -13.43 -10.33 25.07
C ARG A 113 -14.11 -11.67 25.36
N ALA A 114 -13.80 -12.72 24.60
CA ALA A 114 -14.32 -14.06 24.85
C ALA A 114 -13.72 -14.66 26.13
N LEU A 115 -12.39 -14.60 26.26
CA LEU A 115 -11.68 -15.05 27.47
C LEU A 115 -12.13 -14.31 28.73
N GLN A 116 -12.41 -13.01 28.65
CA GLN A 116 -12.88 -12.24 29.80
C GLN A 116 -14.33 -12.56 30.21
N LYS A 117 -15.15 -13.08 29.28
CA LYS A 117 -16.51 -13.56 29.57
C LYS A 117 -16.55 -14.94 30.21
N ASP A 118 -15.57 -15.81 29.94
CA ASP A 118 -15.49 -17.16 30.53
C ASP A 118 -14.95 -17.15 31.97
N VAL A 119 -14.34 -16.03 32.40
CA VAL A 119 -13.74 -15.85 33.74
C VAL A 119 -14.73 -15.19 34.73
N LEU A 120 -15.86 -14.65 34.23
CA LEU A 120 -16.94 -14.01 35.01
C LEU A 120 -18.15 -14.95 35.14
#